data_AF-A0A7S1NU50-F1
#
_entry.id   AF-A0A7S1NU50-F1
#
_cell.length_a   1.000
_cell.length_b   1.000
_cell.length_c   1.000
_cell.angle_alpha   90.00
_cell.angle_beta   90.00
_cell.angle_gamma   90.00
#
_symmetry.space_group_name_H-M   'P 1'
#
loop_
_entity.id
_entity.type
_entity.pdbx_description
1 polymer ?
#
loop_
_entity_poly.entity_id
_entity_poly.type
_entity_poly.pdbx_seq_one_letter_code
_entity_poly.pdbx_strand_id
1 'polypeptide(L)'
;VDQTVDETLLDILQQCQLGQLAARVGGGDPIKGLATARDWSKELSLGEQQRLAFARVMYNRPSLVVLDEATSALDLRAEQKMYQNLAALNNTFYISVGHRPSLLNYHNCKLILEVPSTDQGPVGSMGSTGRLVPIDQDMQKTGIIDLTTSS
;
A
#
# COMPACT_ATOMS: atom_id res chain seq x y z
N VAL A 1 -23.16 21.11 3.68
CA VAL A 1 -21.80 20.62 3.41
C VAL A 1 -21.24 20.23 4.75
N ASP A 2 -20.95 18.95 4.95
CA ASP A 2 -20.57 18.43 6.27
C ASP A 2 -19.12 18.82 6.56
N GLN A 3 -18.93 19.95 7.25
CA GLN A 3 -17.61 20.49 7.60
C GLN A 3 -16.71 19.46 8.30
N THR A 4 -17.31 18.48 8.99
CA THR A 4 -16.56 17.41 9.67
C THR A 4 -15.94 16.40 8.71
N VAL A 5 -16.61 16.11 7.59
CA VAL A 5 -16.12 15.17 6.57
C VAL A 5 -14.99 15.81 5.77
N ASP A 6 -15.15 17.06 5.37
CA ASP A 6 -14.12 17.77 4.60
C ASP A 6 -12.83 17.92 5.43
N GLU A 7 -12.94 18.27 6.71
CA GLU A 7 -11.80 18.32 7.64
C GLU A 7 -11.11 16.96 7.75
N THR A 8 -11.89 15.87 7.86
CA THR A 8 -11.36 14.51 7.92
C THR A 8 -10.61 14.14 6.64
N LEU A 9 -11.15 14.50 5.46
CA LEU A 9 -10.50 14.22 4.18
C LEU A 9 -9.19 15.00 4.04
N LEU A 10 -9.16 16.27 4.45
CA LEU A 10 -7.95 17.08 4.42
C LEU A 10 -6.87 16.54 5.37
N ASP A 11 -7.26 16.08 6.56
CA ASP A 11 -6.32 15.46 7.49
C ASP A 11 -5.74 14.16 6.92
N ILE A 12 -6.57 13.30 6.33
CA ILE A 12 -6.10 12.07 5.67
C ILE A 12 -5.13 12.40 4.52
N LEU A 13 -5.45 13.39 3.68
CA LEU A 13 -4.53 13.84 2.63
C LEU A 13 -3.20 14.33 3.21
N GLN A 14 -3.24 15.08 4.32
CA GLN A 14 -2.03 15.53 5.00
C GLN A 14 -1.21 14.35 5.55
N GLN A 15 -1.83 13.37 6.19
CA GLN A 15 -1.17 12.15 6.67
C GLN A 15 -0.51 11.36 5.54
N CYS A 16 -1.10 11.39 4.34
CA CYS A 16 -0.58 10.79 3.11
C CYS A 16 0.37 11.69 2.32
N GLN A 17 0.88 12.79 2.90
CA GLN A 17 1.79 13.73 2.22
C GLN A 17 1.21 14.32 0.92
N LEU A 18 -0.11 14.52 0.90
CA LEU A 18 -0.90 15.11 -0.17
C LEU A 18 -1.67 16.36 0.29
N GLY A 19 -1.33 16.97 1.42
CA GLY A 19 -2.10 18.10 1.99
C GLY A 19 -2.24 19.31 1.07
N GLN A 20 -1.30 19.52 0.14
CA GLN A 20 -1.37 20.59 -0.85
C GLN A 20 -2.19 20.24 -2.10
N LEU A 21 -2.56 18.96 -2.29
CA LEU A 21 -3.22 18.50 -3.50
C LEU A 21 -4.57 19.18 -3.71
N ALA A 22 -5.40 19.23 -2.65
CA ALA A 22 -6.72 19.84 -2.71
C ALA A 22 -6.62 21.35 -3.03
N ALA A 23 -5.73 22.08 -2.35
CA ALA A 23 -5.51 23.50 -2.66
C ALA A 23 -4.98 23.71 -4.09
N ARG A 24 -4.05 22.86 -4.56
CA ARG A 24 -3.48 22.91 -5.91
C ARG A 24 -4.55 22.80 -6.99
N VAL A 25 -5.49 21.86 -6.86
CA VAL A 25 -6.53 21.65 -7.87
C VAL A 25 -7.74 22.56 -7.73
N GLY A 26 -7.98 23.10 -6.53
CA GLY A 26 -9.06 24.03 -6.21
C GLY A 26 -8.71 25.51 -6.39
N GLY A 27 -7.55 25.83 -6.99
CA GLY A 27 -7.14 27.22 -7.21
C GLY A 27 -6.82 27.98 -5.93
N GLY A 28 -6.23 27.30 -4.94
CA GLY A 28 -5.93 27.83 -3.61
C GLY A 28 -6.99 27.53 -2.56
N ASP A 29 -8.18 27.08 -2.96
CA ASP A 29 -9.26 26.68 -2.06
C ASP A 29 -9.33 25.15 -1.93
N PRO A 30 -8.90 24.57 -0.80
CA PRO A 30 -8.87 23.11 -0.62
C PRO A 30 -10.27 22.48 -0.64
N ILE A 31 -11.32 23.19 -0.20
CA ILE A 31 -12.69 22.65 -0.18
C ILE A 31 -13.21 22.51 -1.61
N LYS A 32 -12.96 23.51 -2.47
CA LYS A 32 -13.23 23.38 -3.91
C LYS A 32 -12.43 22.27 -4.55
N GLY A 33 -11.18 22.09 -4.11
CA GLY A 33 -10.32 21.00 -4.53
C GLY A 33 -10.92 19.61 -4.30
N LEU A 34 -11.45 19.36 -3.10
CA LEU A 34 -12.10 18.09 -2.75
C LEU A 34 -13.31 17.80 -3.64
N ALA A 35 -14.06 18.82 -4.04
CA ALA A 35 -15.21 18.69 -4.94
C ALA A 35 -14.84 18.57 -6.43
N THR A 36 -13.56 18.67 -6.78
CA THR A 36 -13.14 18.69 -8.19
C THR A 36 -13.09 17.27 -8.77
N ALA A 37 -13.68 17.05 -9.95
CA ALA A 37 -13.54 15.82 -10.72
C ALA A 37 -12.59 16.05 -11.91
N ARG A 38 -11.50 15.26 -12.00
CA ARG A 38 -10.54 15.28 -13.10
C ARG A 38 -10.11 13.86 -13.48
N ASP A 39 -9.37 13.75 -14.58
CA ASP A 39 -8.64 12.52 -14.92
C ASP A 39 -7.40 12.38 -14.04
N TRP A 40 -7.60 11.90 -12.82
CA TRP A 40 -6.56 11.77 -11.80
C TRP A 40 -5.40 10.86 -12.22
N SER A 41 -5.64 9.93 -13.15
CA SER A 41 -4.60 9.04 -13.68
C SER A 41 -3.53 9.79 -14.49
N LYS A 42 -3.90 10.93 -15.09
CA LYS A 42 -3.00 11.78 -15.88
C LYS A 42 -2.44 12.95 -15.08
N GLU A 43 -3.19 13.44 -14.11
CA GLU A 43 -2.83 14.62 -13.30
C GLU A 43 -1.89 14.31 -12.14
N LEU A 44 -1.94 13.08 -11.62
CA LEU A 44 -1.14 12.66 -10.49
C LEU A 44 0.08 11.86 -10.99
N SER A 45 1.24 12.15 -10.42
CA SER A 45 2.39 11.25 -10.53
C SER A 45 2.06 9.87 -9.93
N LEU A 46 2.75 8.82 -10.36
CA LEU A 46 2.53 7.46 -9.84
C LEU A 46 2.66 7.40 -8.31
N GLY A 47 3.63 8.11 -7.73
CA GLY A 47 3.78 8.21 -6.28
C GLY A 47 2.62 8.94 -5.58
N GLU A 48 2.06 10.00 -6.19
CA GLU A 48 0.84 10.64 -5.66
C GLU A 48 -0.37 9.70 -5.75
N GLN A 49 -0.50 8.93 -6.84
CA GLN A 49 -1.56 7.93 -7.00
C GLN A 49 -1.47 6.84 -5.93
N GLN A 50 -0.27 6.32 -5.66
CA GLN A 50 -0.02 5.36 -4.59
C GLN A 50 -0.37 5.94 -3.22
N ARG A 51 0.08 7.16 -2.89
CA ARG A 51 -0.28 7.82 -1.61
C ARG A 51 -1.78 8.09 -1.50
N LEU A 52 -2.46 8.40 -2.61
CA LEU A 52 -3.91 8.55 -2.63
C LEU A 52 -4.63 7.20 -2.43
N ALA A 53 -4.06 6.09 -2.89
CA ALA A 53 -4.57 4.76 -2.59
C ALA A 53 -4.49 4.46 -1.08
N PHE A 54 -3.38 4.81 -0.41
CA PHE A 54 -3.27 4.75 1.05
C PHE A 54 -4.29 5.64 1.76
N ALA A 55 -4.54 6.86 1.27
CA ALA A 55 -5.57 7.74 1.80
C ALA A 55 -6.96 7.08 1.74
N ARG A 56 -7.28 6.37 0.65
CA ARG A 56 -8.53 5.60 0.52
C ARG A 56 -8.62 4.48 1.56
N VAL A 57 -7.51 3.81 1.88
CA VAL A 57 -7.48 2.79 2.93
C VAL A 57 -7.73 3.41 4.30
N MET A 58 -7.08 4.54 4.62
CA MET A 58 -7.26 5.24 5.90
C MET A 58 -8.69 5.74 6.10
N TYR A 59 -9.33 6.22 5.03
CA TYR A 59 -10.73 6.63 5.07
C TYR A 59 -11.68 5.45 5.34
N ASN A 60 -11.53 4.37 4.58
CA ASN A 60 -12.45 3.22 4.65
C ASN A 60 -12.21 2.27 5.82
N ARG A 61 -10.99 2.23 6.38
CA ARG A 61 -10.57 1.33 7.46
C ARG A 61 -11.01 -0.14 7.26
N PRO A 62 -10.66 -0.76 6.12
CA PRO A 62 -11.05 -2.14 5.84
C PRO A 62 -10.35 -3.12 6.79
N SER A 63 -10.97 -4.26 7.09
CA SER A 63 -10.36 -5.29 7.95
C SER A 63 -9.16 -6.01 7.30
N LEU A 64 -9.06 -5.99 5.97
CA LEU A 64 -7.96 -6.58 5.21
C LEU A 64 -7.59 -5.66 4.03
N VAL A 65 -6.29 -5.44 3.86
CA VAL A 65 -5.69 -4.68 2.74
C VAL A 65 -4.72 -5.58 2.00
N VAL A 66 -4.83 -5.62 0.67
CA VAL A 66 -3.84 -6.26 -0.20
C VAL A 66 -3.14 -5.17 -0.98
N LEU A 67 -1.82 -5.08 -0.83
CA LEU A 67 -0.96 -4.08 -1.42
C LEU A 67 -0.13 -4.75 -2.50
N ASP A 68 -0.41 -4.47 -3.77
CA ASP A 68 0.36 -4.98 -4.90
C ASP A 68 1.26 -3.88 -5.46
N GLU A 69 2.57 -4.00 -5.24
CA GLU A 69 3.59 -2.99 -5.58
C GLU A 69 3.24 -1.56 -5.11
N ALA A 70 2.47 -1.44 -4.03
CA ALA A 70 1.81 -0.19 -3.63
C ALA A 70 2.77 0.94 -3.23
N THR A 71 4.07 0.66 -3.07
CA THR A 71 5.11 1.63 -2.71
C THR A 71 6.26 1.68 -3.71
N SER A 72 6.12 1.07 -4.90
CA SER A 72 7.19 0.98 -5.91
C SER A 72 7.66 2.34 -6.44
N ALA A 73 6.80 3.37 -6.40
CA ALA A 73 7.11 4.73 -6.84
C ALA A 73 7.36 5.71 -5.68
N LEU A 74 7.50 5.20 -4.45
CA LEU A 74 7.77 6.01 -3.26
C LEU A 74 9.24 5.93 -2.85
N ASP A 75 9.76 7.04 -2.32
CA ASP A 75 11.04 7.01 -1.61
C ASP A 75 10.89 6.28 -0.25
N LEU A 76 12.01 5.96 0.39
CA LEU A 76 12.03 5.22 1.64
C LEU A 76 11.28 5.93 2.77
N ARG A 77 11.29 7.27 2.80
CA ARG A 77 10.66 8.06 3.86
C ARG A 77 9.15 8.06 3.69
N ALA A 78 8.66 8.23 2.47
CA ALA A 78 7.25 8.16 2.13
C ALA A 78 6.71 6.74 2.34
N GLU A 79 7.43 5.71 1.91
CA GLU A 79 7.09 4.30 2.17
C GLU A 79 6.93 4.03 3.67
N GLN A 80 7.93 4.40 4.47
CA GLN A 80 7.88 4.24 5.92
C GLN A 80 6.65 4.93 6.52
N LYS A 81 6.35 6.16 6.08
CA LYS A 81 5.20 6.92 6.58
C LYS A 81 3.87 6.24 6.23
N MET A 82 3.75 5.68 5.02
CA MET A 82 2.53 4.99 4.58
C MET A 82 2.28 3.73 5.42
N TYR A 83 3.31 2.90 5.64
CA TYR A 83 3.19 1.70 6.48
C TYR A 83 2.95 2.04 7.96
N GLN A 84 3.55 3.10 8.50
CA GLN A 84 3.26 3.57 9.86
C GLN A 84 1.79 3.96 10.03
N ASN A 85 1.25 4.73 9.09
CA ASN A 85 -0.16 5.12 9.14
C ASN A 85 -1.08 3.90 8.99
N LEU A 86 -0.70 2.92 8.14
CA LEU A 86 -1.46 1.68 7.98
C LEU A 86 -1.45 0.82 9.26
N ALA A 87 -0.29 0.68 9.91
CA ALA A 87 -0.15 -0.05 11.16
C ALA A 87 -0.88 0.61 12.35
N ALA A 88 -1.14 1.92 12.28
CA ALA A 88 -1.93 2.64 13.26
C ALA A 88 -3.45 2.42 13.11
N LEU A 89 -3.91 1.75 12.05
CA LEU A 89 -5.31 1.40 11.88
C LEU A 89 -5.65 0.16 12.72
N ASN A 90 -6.42 0.37 13.78
CA ASN A 90 -6.93 -0.72 14.61
C ASN A 90 -7.77 -1.69 13.76
N ASN A 91 -7.61 -2.99 14.01
CA ASN A 91 -8.38 -4.06 13.35
C ASN A 91 -8.17 -4.20 11.83
N THR A 92 -7.14 -3.57 11.27
CA THR A 92 -6.74 -3.71 9.86
C THR A 92 -5.57 -4.67 9.73
N PHE A 93 -5.75 -5.76 8.98
CA PHE A 93 -4.66 -6.62 8.55
C PHE A 93 -4.18 -6.21 7.16
N TYR A 94 -2.91 -6.41 6.85
CA TYR A 94 -2.41 -6.18 5.49
C TYR A 94 -1.42 -7.24 5.02
N ILE A 95 -1.47 -7.47 3.70
CA ILE A 95 -0.54 -8.30 2.95
C ILE A 95 0.07 -7.42 1.87
N SER A 96 1.39 -7.48 1.73
CA SER A 96 2.09 -6.73 0.68
C SER A 96 2.84 -7.65 -0.27
N VAL A 97 2.77 -7.33 -1.55
CA VAL A 97 3.54 -7.94 -2.64
C VAL A 97 4.48 -6.87 -3.17
N GLY A 98 5.76 -7.21 -3.29
CA GLY A 98 6.75 -6.31 -3.86
C GLY A 98 8.16 -6.83 -3.74
N HIS A 99 9.06 -6.17 -4.45
CA HIS A 99 10.46 -6.62 -4.59
C HIS A 99 11.45 -5.84 -3.72
N ARG A 100 10.99 -4.86 -2.91
CA ARG A 100 11.87 -4.02 -2.11
C ARG A 100 12.19 -4.69 -0.76
N PRO A 101 13.48 -4.87 -0.40
CA PRO A 101 13.86 -5.45 0.90
C PRO A 101 13.35 -4.65 2.11
N SER A 102 13.15 -3.34 1.94
CA SER A 102 12.63 -2.45 2.99
C SER A 102 11.23 -2.85 3.47
N LEU A 103 10.45 -3.57 2.64
CA LEU A 103 9.14 -4.07 3.03
C LEU A 103 9.22 -4.99 4.25
N LEU A 104 10.31 -5.76 4.40
CA LEU A 104 10.51 -6.69 5.52
C LEU A 104 10.42 -5.99 6.89
N ASN A 105 10.74 -4.69 6.96
CA ASN A 105 10.68 -3.91 8.21
C ASN A 105 9.25 -3.62 8.68
N TYR A 106 8.26 -3.84 7.82
CA TYR A 106 6.84 -3.59 8.13
C TYR A 106 6.06 -4.90 8.25
N HIS A 107 6.75 -6.05 8.18
CA HIS A 107 6.13 -7.36 8.14
C HIS A 107 6.73 -8.35 9.14
N ASN A 108 5.89 -9.22 9.69
CA ASN A 108 6.30 -10.24 10.67
C ASN A 108 6.40 -11.64 10.04
N CYS A 109 5.85 -11.82 8.85
CA CYS A 109 5.90 -13.05 8.08
C CYS A 109 6.27 -12.75 6.63
N LYS A 110 6.89 -13.74 5.99
CA LYS A 110 7.21 -13.77 4.57
C LYS A 110 6.72 -15.08 3.98
N LEU A 111 5.85 -15.02 2.99
CA LEU A 111 5.42 -16.13 2.16
C LEU A 111 6.40 -16.24 0.99
N ILE A 112 7.05 -17.39 0.91
CA ILE A 112 7.92 -17.77 -0.20
C ILE A 112 7.10 -18.68 -1.10
N LEU A 113 6.97 -18.31 -2.38
CA LEU A 113 6.35 -19.16 -3.39
C LEU A 113 7.44 -19.97 -4.11
N GLU A 114 7.37 -21.27 -4.01
CA GLU A 114 8.25 -22.20 -4.71
C GLU A 114 7.59 -22.58 -6.04
N VAL A 115 8.28 -22.28 -7.15
CA VAL A 115 7.87 -22.76 -8.48
C VAL A 115 8.63 -24.06 -8.73
N PRO A 116 7.94 -25.20 -8.97
CA PRO A 116 8.62 -26.45 -9.25
C PRO A 116 9.46 -26.31 -10.53
N SER A 117 10.72 -26.76 -10.49
CA SER A 117 11.59 -26.79 -11.67
C SER A 117 10.98 -27.68 -12.76
N THR A 118 10.76 -27.13 -13.95
CA THR A 118 10.15 -27.79 -15.12
C THR A 118 10.99 -28.89 -15.79
N ASP A 119 11.99 -29.46 -15.11
CA ASP A 119 12.86 -30.50 -15.67
C ASP A 119 12.19 -31.87 -15.84
N GLN A 120 10.88 -32.00 -15.54
CA GLN A 120 10.12 -33.24 -15.71
C GLN A 120 8.76 -33.03 -16.40
N GLY A 121 8.75 -33.14 -17.74
CA GLY A 121 7.59 -33.60 -18.52
C GLY A 121 6.38 -32.66 -18.64
N PRO A 122 5.34 -33.04 -19.41
CA PRO A 122 4.24 -32.15 -19.79
C PRO A 122 3.43 -31.73 -18.56
N VAL A 123 3.26 -30.41 -18.42
CA VAL A 123 2.63 -29.72 -17.29
C VAL A 123 1.14 -30.06 -17.18
N GLY A 124 0.83 -31.05 -16.36
CA GLY A 124 -0.52 -31.29 -15.84
C GLY A 124 -0.64 -30.74 -14.43
N SER A 125 -1.20 -29.53 -14.30
CA SER A 125 -1.63 -28.87 -13.04
C SER A 125 -0.80 -29.17 -11.79
N MET A 126 0.49 -28.83 -11.77
CA MET A 126 1.24 -28.75 -10.51
C MET A 126 1.04 -27.35 -9.92
N GLY A 127 0.29 -27.27 -8.83
CA GLY A 127 0.11 -26.02 -8.08
C GLY A 127 1.44 -25.54 -7.51
N SER A 128 1.62 -24.22 -7.43
CA SER A 128 2.73 -23.63 -6.67
C SER A 128 2.58 -23.96 -5.19
N THR A 129 3.66 -24.41 -4.54
CA THR A 129 3.70 -24.59 -3.09
C THR A 129 4.19 -23.29 -2.44
N GLY A 130 3.51 -22.86 -1.37
CA GLY A 130 3.88 -21.66 -0.62
C GLY A 130 4.26 -22.01 0.81
N ARG A 131 5.36 -21.45 1.32
CA ARG A 131 5.78 -21.59 2.72
C ARG A 131 5.82 -20.23 3.41
N LEU A 132 5.04 -20.09 4.49
CA LEU A 132 5.07 -18.92 5.34
C LEU A 132 6.20 -19.07 6.37
N VAL A 133 7.09 -18.09 6.42
CA VAL A 133 8.26 -18.04 7.30
C VAL A 133 8.16 -16.79 8.17
N PRO A 134 8.26 -16.91 9.51
CA PRO A 134 8.38 -15.73 10.37
C PRO A 134 9.61 -14.89 9.99
N ILE A 135 9.46 -13.58 9.99
CA ILE A 135 10.59 -12.64 9.95
C ILE A 135 10.97 -12.43 11.42
N ASP A 136 12.20 -12.78 11.81
CA ASP A 136 12.72 -12.66 13.19
C ASP A 136 12.75 -11.20 13.67
N GLN A 137 11.57 -10.67 14.01
CA GLN A 137 11.37 -9.35 14.59
C GLN A 137 10.24 -9.41 15.63
N ASP A 138 10.55 -8.95 16.85
CA ASP A 138 9.59 -8.66 17.92
C ASP A 138 8.60 -7.55 17.46
N MET A 139 7.51 -7.89 16.76
CA MET A 139 6.28 -7.08 16.69
C MET A 139 5.11 -7.80 15.96
N GLN A 140 3.94 -7.16 15.89
CA GLN A 140 2.60 -7.75 15.65
C GLN A 140 2.22 -8.03 14.17
N LYS A 141 1.99 -9.32 13.85
CA LYS A 141 1.18 -9.95 12.75
C LYS A 141 0.94 -9.19 11.41
N THR A 142 1.91 -9.19 10.50
CA THR A 142 1.75 -8.77 9.08
C THR A 142 2.57 -9.69 8.14
N GLY A 143 2.15 -9.91 6.88
CA GLY A 143 2.78 -10.87 5.95
C GLY A 143 3.17 -10.29 4.57
N ILE A 144 4.35 -10.62 4.04
CA ILE A 144 4.80 -10.28 2.67
C ILE A 144 4.69 -11.50 1.79
N ILE A 145 4.34 -11.35 0.52
CA ILE A 145 4.58 -12.38 -0.50
C ILE A 145 5.81 -11.94 -1.30
N ASP A 146 6.90 -12.70 -1.18
CA ASP A 146 8.08 -12.47 -1.98
C ASP A 146 8.06 -13.40 -3.20
N LEU A 147 8.09 -12.77 -4.37
CA LEU A 147 8.07 -13.43 -5.67
C LEU A 147 9.47 -13.65 -6.24
N THR A 148 10.55 -13.42 -5.49
CA THR A 148 11.89 -13.74 -5.98
C THR A 148 12.03 -15.26 -6.15
N THR A 149 11.94 -15.72 -7.40
CA THR A 149 12.44 -17.02 -7.82
C THR A 149 13.91 -17.11 -7.42
N SER A 150 14.25 -18.07 -6.56
CA SER A 150 15.64 -18.42 -6.31
C SER A 150 16.27 -18.85 -7.64
N SER A 151 17.14 -18.00 -8.18
CA SER A 151 18.14 -18.39 -9.19
C SER A 151 19.31 -19.07 -8.51
#